data_AF-A0A1H5ETJ8-F1
#
_entry.id   AF-A0A1H5ETJ8-F1
#
_cell.length_a   1.000
_cell.length_b   1.000
_cell.length_c   1.000
_cell.angle_alpha   90.00
_cell.angle_beta   90.00
_cell.angle_gamma   90.00
#
_symmetry.space_group_name_H-M   'P 1'
#
loop_
_entity.id
_entity.type
_entity.pdbx_description
1 polymer ?
#
loop_
_entity_poly.entity_id
_entity_poly.type
_entity_poly.pdbx_seq_one_letter_code
_entity_poly.pdbx_strand_id
1 'polypeptide(L)'
;MPSRESFIERIETIRSTSKDTYLVDRILTDVEHNARARLLRNGLMVVAFTSLEDFIRARTKDLLDYISRTVVPFPKLPQGLREAATMGAMKAARDRAHMAKSAGEDHLALLQEAASQIASTAGGSLQISRYSLGYSGSNVSSTEISGILTALNVQDAWNEISVIARRCGAGSMPLKPAYDQAMRLRHEAAHKPDANVQPGDLQEFCSQALAIALGFDVVASRAATMIRDGDQDILLGKIKISQKCTIRFLDAESRGYVERREHAGRAVKVTKEEDAALMAAVSNATRAKEPLVRRDLSLLPVQWLITDGA
;
A
#
# COMPACT_ATOMS: atom_id res chain seq x y z
N MET A 1 -3.59 -3.09 11.06
CA MET A 1 -4.22 -1.75 11.10
C MET A 1 -3.27 -0.59 11.42
N PRO A 2 -2.26 -0.68 12.33
CA PRO A 2 -1.43 0.49 12.66
C PRO A 2 -0.57 1.01 11.49
N SER A 3 -0.26 0.17 10.49
CA SER A 3 0.51 0.58 9.31
C SER A 3 -0.22 1.58 8.40
N ARG A 4 -1.56 1.49 8.28
CA ARG A 4 -2.37 2.45 7.48
C ARG A 4 -2.40 3.81 8.15
N GLU A 5 -2.76 3.84 9.43
CA GLU A 5 -2.87 5.07 10.22
C GLU A 5 -1.51 5.79 10.28
N SER A 6 -0.45 5.05 10.60
CA SER A 6 0.90 5.59 10.64
C SER A 6 1.36 6.14 9.28
N PHE A 7 1.02 5.45 8.17
CA PHE A 7 1.32 5.94 6.82
C PHE A 7 0.57 7.23 6.49
N ILE A 8 -0.75 7.25 6.71
CA ILE A 8 -1.61 8.41 6.41
C ILE A 8 -1.14 9.62 7.22
N GLU A 9 -0.91 9.45 8.52
CA GLU A 9 -0.43 10.51 9.40
C GLU A 9 0.90 11.09 8.92
N ARG A 10 1.87 10.23 8.54
CA ARG A 10 3.17 10.68 8.02
C ARG A 10 3.02 11.46 6.71
N ILE A 11 2.27 10.94 5.75
CA ILE A 11 2.08 11.61 4.45
C ILE A 11 1.34 12.93 4.61
N GLU A 12 0.31 12.98 5.45
CA GLU A 12 -0.42 14.22 5.75
C GLU A 12 0.46 15.25 6.45
N THR A 13 1.26 14.81 7.41
CA THR A 13 2.23 15.67 8.09
C THR A 13 3.19 16.27 7.07
N ILE A 14 3.84 15.45 6.24
CA ILE A 14 4.79 15.93 5.21
C ILE A 14 4.10 16.87 4.22
N ARG A 15 2.88 16.54 3.78
CA ARG A 15 2.09 17.38 2.89
C ARG A 15 1.78 18.74 3.51
N SER A 16 1.41 18.78 4.79
CA SER A 16 1.18 20.04 5.51
C SER A 16 2.46 20.86 5.67
N THR A 17 3.55 20.22 6.10
CA THR A 17 4.87 20.85 6.30
C THR A 17 5.44 21.40 5.00
N SER A 18 5.17 20.78 3.85
CA SER A 18 5.63 21.30 2.55
C SER A 18 5.19 22.75 2.22
N LYS A 19 4.20 23.27 2.96
CA LYS A 19 3.69 24.64 2.85
C LYS A 19 4.34 25.62 3.84
N ASP A 20 5.14 25.11 4.79
CA ASP A 20 5.80 25.93 5.79
C ASP A 20 6.84 26.85 5.15
N THR A 21 6.97 28.06 5.69
CA THR A 21 7.90 29.08 5.18
C THR A 21 9.36 28.64 5.18
N TYR A 22 9.72 27.63 5.98
CA TYR A 22 11.07 27.05 6.04
C TYR A 22 11.39 26.09 4.88
N LEU A 23 10.36 25.64 4.16
CA LEU A 23 10.46 24.73 3.03
C LEU A 23 10.13 25.39 1.70
N VAL A 24 9.74 26.66 1.72
CA VAL A 24 9.49 27.46 0.50
C VAL A 24 10.71 28.35 0.24
N ASP A 25 11.15 28.37 -1.02
CA ASP A 25 12.24 29.25 -1.43
C ASP A 25 11.82 30.71 -1.31
N ARG A 26 12.75 31.54 -0.85
CA ARG A 26 12.64 32.99 -0.83
C ARG A 26 13.29 33.58 -2.08
N ILE A 27 13.41 34.90 -2.10
CA ILE A 27 14.14 35.62 -3.16
C ILE A 27 15.53 35.01 -3.39
N LEU A 28 16.01 35.06 -4.64
CA LEU A 28 17.24 34.37 -5.07
C LEU A 28 18.49 34.77 -4.28
N THR A 29 18.50 35.97 -3.69
CA THR A 29 19.59 36.47 -2.86
C THR A 29 19.62 35.87 -1.45
N ASP A 30 18.55 35.23 -0.98
CA ASP A 30 18.50 34.54 0.30
C ASP A 30 19.08 33.12 0.18
N VAL A 31 20.37 33.06 -0.18
CA VAL A 31 21.10 31.84 -0.53
C VAL A 31 21.09 30.83 0.63
N GLU A 32 21.28 31.31 1.86
CA GLU A 32 21.35 30.45 3.05
C GLU A 32 20.00 29.81 3.37
N HIS A 33 18.91 30.58 3.34
CA HIS A 33 17.57 30.04 3.53
C HIS A 33 17.23 29.01 2.46
N ASN A 34 17.46 29.34 1.19
CA ASN A 34 17.15 28.45 0.06
C ASN A 34 17.96 27.15 0.13
N ALA A 35 19.23 27.22 0.56
CA ALA A 35 20.05 26.02 0.78
C ALA A 35 19.49 25.14 1.92
N ARG A 36 19.04 25.73 3.03
CA ARG A 36 18.40 25.00 4.15
C ARG A 36 17.07 24.38 3.72
N ALA A 37 16.22 25.16 3.03
CA ALA A 37 14.93 24.69 2.54
C ALA A 37 15.10 23.49 1.59
N ARG A 38 16.05 23.57 0.65
CA ARG A 38 16.40 22.46 -0.25
C ARG A 38 16.83 21.20 0.50
N LEU A 39 17.72 21.34 1.49
CA LEU A 39 18.19 20.20 2.29
C LEU A 39 17.03 19.52 3.02
N LEU A 40 16.14 20.30 3.63
CA LEU A 40 14.96 19.79 4.32
C LEU A 40 13.99 19.11 3.35
N ARG A 41 13.73 19.68 2.17
CA ARG A 41 12.87 19.06 1.13
C ARG A 41 13.44 17.73 0.64
N ASN A 42 14.75 17.64 0.42
CA ASN A 42 15.41 16.39 0.05
C ASN A 42 15.22 15.31 1.13
N GLY A 43 15.41 15.67 2.41
CA GLY A 43 15.14 14.76 3.53
C GLY A 43 13.68 14.30 3.58
N LEU A 44 12.72 15.21 3.45
CA LEU A 44 11.30 14.89 3.44
C LEU A 44 10.89 14.00 2.27
N MET A 45 11.49 14.17 1.09
CA MET A 45 11.24 13.29 -0.05
C MET A 45 11.66 11.85 0.23
N VAL A 46 12.83 11.66 0.86
CA VAL A 46 13.30 10.33 1.28
C VAL A 46 12.32 9.71 2.29
N VAL A 47 11.92 10.48 3.31
CA VAL A 47 10.99 10.01 4.36
C VAL A 47 9.60 9.67 3.80
N ALA A 48 9.07 10.50 2.90
CA ALA A 48 7.78 10.26 2.24
C ALA A 48 7.82 8.94 1.46
N PHE A 49 8.89 8.73 0.68
CA PHE A 49 9.02 7.53 -0.14
C PHE A 49 9.15 6.28 0.73
N THR A 50 10.02 6.33 1.74
CA THR A 50 10.20 5.22 2.69
C THR A 50 8.91 4.92 3.46
N SER A 51 8.09 5.92 3.77
CA SER A 51 6.78 5.69 4.40
C SER A 51 5.85 4.84 3.50
N LEU A 52 5.85 5.08 2.18
CA LEU A 52 5.09 4.26 1.23
C LEU A 52 5.67 2.84 1.10
N GLU A 53 7.00 2.70 1.09
CA GLU A 53 7.67 1.39 1.04
C GLU A 53 7.33 0.53 2.26
N ASP A 54 7.43 1.12 3.45
CA ASP A 54 7.11 0.47 4.72
C ASP A 54 5.63 0.06 4.76
N PHE A 55 4.74 0.92 4.27
CA PHE A 55 3.32 0.60 4.13
C PHE A 55 3.09 -0.64 3.25
N ILE A 56 3.67 -0.66 2.05
CA ILE A 56 3.50 -1.77 1.09
C ILE A 56 4.07 -3.07 1.66
N ARG A 57 5.25 -3.03 2.31
CA ARG A 57 5.85 -4.21 2.96
C ARG A 57 5.03 -4.72 4.13
N ALA A 58 4.56 -3.83 5.00
CA ALA A 58 3.74 -4.18 6.15
C ALA A 58 2.42 -4.83 5.68
N ARG A 59 1.75 -4.23 4.68
CA ARG A 59 0.54 -4.79 4.11
C ARG A 59 0.77 -6.11 3.40
N THR A 60 1.84 -6.24 2.64
CA THR A 60 2.20 -7.52 2.00
C THR A 60 2.37 -8.62 3.04
N LYS A 61 3.08 -8.34 4.15
CA LYS A 61 3.20 -9.27 5.27
C LYS A 61 1.85 -9.68 5.85
N ASP A 62 0.98 -8.72 6.16
CA ASP A 62 -0.34 -8.99 6.73
C ASP A 62 -1.19 -9.87 5.80
N LEU A 63 -1.13 -9.59 4.49
CA LEU A 63 -1.85 -10.35 3.47
C LEU A 63 -1.35 -11.80 3.33
N LEU A 64 -0.05 -12.03 3.45
CA LEU A 64 0.51 -13.37 3.42
C LEU A 64 0.14 -14.19 4.66
N ASP A 65 0.12 -13.57 5.85
CA ASP A 65 -0.39 -14.23 7.06
C ASP A 65 -1.89 -14.55 6.94
N TYR A 66 -2.64 -13.62 6.36
CA TYR A 66 -4.07 -13.79 6.10
C TYR A 66 -4.36 -14.95 5.13
N ILE A 67 -3.61 -15.03 4.02
CA ILE A 67 -3.74 -16.11 3.03
C ILE A 67 -3.27 -17.46 3.59
N SER A 68 -2.31 -17.46 4.53
CA SER A 68 -1.85 -18.69 5.18
C SER A 68 -2.99 -19.46 5.87
N ARG A 69 -4.10 -18.78 6.20
CA ARG A 69 -5.31 -19.36 6.79
C ARG A 69 -6.37 -19.78 5.74
N THR A 70 -5.97 -19.92 4.48
CA THR A 70 -6.84 -20.35 3.38
C THR A 70 -7.31 -21.80 3.56
N VAL A 71 -8.51 -22.09 3.04
CA VAL A 71 -9.02 -23.46 2.89
C VAL A 71 -8.53 -24.15 1.62
N VAL A 72 -7.86 -23.39 0.73
CA VAL A 72 -7.39 -23.89 -0.56
C VAL A 72 -6.12 -24.74 -0.37
N PRO A 73 -6.10 -26.00 -0.85
CA PRO A 73 -4.91 -26.83 -0.79
C PRO A 73 -3.73 -26.18 -1.54
N PHE A 74 -2.52 -26.29 -0.99
CA PHE A 74 -1.32 -25.66 -1.56
C PHE A 74 -1.15 -25.87 -3.07
N PRO A 75 -1.32 -27.09 -3.65
CA PRO A 75 -1.15 -27.31 -5.09
C PRO A 75 -2.15 -26.54 -5.97
N LYS A 76 -3.29 -26.12 -5.40
CA LYS A 76 -4.35 -25.36 -6.08
C LYS A 76 -4.20 -23.84 -5.91
N LEU A 77 -3.22 -23.38 -5.13
CA LEU A 77 -2.95 -21.95 -5.02
C LEU A 77 -2.38 -21.38 -6.33
N PRO A 78 -2.56 -20.06 -6.57
CA PRO A 78 -1.89 -19.35 -7.63
C PRO A 78 -0.41 -19.71 -7.75
N GLN A 79 0.08 -19.92 -8.97
CA GLN A 79 1.48 -20.32 -9.20
C GLN A 79 2.45 -19.34 -8.53
N GLY A 80 2.22 -18.02 -8.65
CA GLY A 80 3.08 -17.02 -8.04
C GLY A 80 3.11 -17.09 -6.50
N LEU A 81 2.00 -17.45 -5.86
CA LEU A 81 1.99 -17.73 -4.40
C LEU A 81 2.72 -19.01 -4.05
N ARG A 82 2.61 -20.08 -4.86
CA ARG A 82 3.35 -21.32 -4.64
C ARG A 82 4.86 -21.09 -4.75
N GLU A 83 5.29 -20.33 -5.75
CA GLU A 83 6.68 -19.92 -5.93
C GLU A 83 7.17 -19.03 -4.78
N ALA A 84 6.36 -18.07 -4.34
CA ALA A 84 6.67 -17.22 -3.19
C ALA A 84 6.84 -18.04 -1.91
N ALA A 85 5.90 -18.94 -1.61
CA ALA A 85 5.93 -19.77 -0.40
C ALA A 85 7.07 -20.78 -0.36
N THR A 86 7.68 -21.09 -1.51
CA THR A 86 8.78 -22.06 -1.64
C THR A 86 10.10 -21.36 -1.97
N MET A 87 10.37 -21.14 -3.26
CA MET A 87 11.60 -20.53 -3.76
C MET A 87 11.82 -19.12 -3.21
N GLY A 88 10.77 -18.30 -3.16
CA GLY A 88 10.82 -16.93 -2.64
C GLY A 88 11.22 -16.90 -1.16
N ALA A 89 10.56 -17.72 -0.34
CA ALA A 89 10.87 -17.88 1.08
C ALA A 89 12.32 -18.33 1.29
N MET A 90 12.80 -19.31 0.52
CA MET A 90 14.19 -19.80 0.64
C MET A 90 15.22 -18.73 0.28
N LYS A 91 15.00 -18.01 -0.83
CA LYS A 91 15.89 -16.92 -1.26
C LYS A 91 15.95 -15.81 -0.20
N ALA A 92 14.79 -15.35 0.25
CA ALA A 92 14.70 -14.31 1.27
C ALA A 92 15.38 -14.73 2.58
N ALA A 93 15.19 -15.98 3.01
CA ALA A 93 15.81 -16.51 4.22
C ALA A 93 17.33 -16.52 4.12
N ARG A 94 17.89 -16.98 2.98
CA ARG A 94 19.33 -16.96 2.74
C ARG A 94 19.91 -15.55 2.82
N ASP A 95 19.28 -14.61 2.12
CA ASP A 95 19.79 -13.23 2.05
C ASP A 95 19.72 -12.55 3.43
N ARG A 96 18.66 -12.79 4.20
CA ARG A 96 18.54 -12.30 5.59
C ARG A 96 19.48 -12.97 6.56
N ALA A 97 19.66 -14.28 6.46
CA ALA A 97 20.62 -15.01 7.30
C ALA A 97 22.05 -14.49 7.08
N HIS A 98 22.40 -14.15 5.83
CA HIS A 98 23.69 -13.52 5.55
C HIS A 98 23.83 -12.15 6.24
N MET A 99 22.81 -11.29 6.16
CA MET A 99 22.81 -9.99 6.84
C MET A 99 22.86 -10.12 8.37
N ALA A 100 22.05 -11.01 8.95
CA ALA A 100 22.02 -11.30 10.38
C ALA A 100 23.38 -11.79 10.88
N LYS A 101 24.04 -12.68 10.12
CA LYS A 101 25.38 -13.16 10.44
C LYS A 101 26.40 -12.01 10.48
N SER A 102 26.34 -11.08 9.53
CA SER A 102 27.21 -9.89 9.53
C SER A 102 26.93 -8.94 10.69
N ALA A 103 25.70 -8.90 11.20
CA ALA A 103 25.30 -8.08 12.34
C ALA A 103 25.50 -8.76 13.71
N GLY A 104 25.96 -10.02 13.76
CA GLY A 104 26.09 -10.79 15.00
C GLY A 104 24.77 -11.32 15.56
N GLU A 105 23.71 -11.37 14.74
CA GLU A 105 22.39 -11.88 15.10
C GLU A 105 22.25 -13.39 14.83
N ASP A 106 21.20 -14.01 15.36
CA ASP A 106 20.91 -15.44 15.18
C ASP A 106 20.37 -15.75 13.77
N HIS A 107 21.29 -15.89 12.84
CA HIS A 107 21.02 -16.27 11.46
C HIS A 107 20.50 -17.71 11.31
N LEU A 108 20.75 -18.61 12.26
CA LEU A 108 20.28 -20.00 12.19
C LEU A 108 18.77 -20.06 12.46
N ALA A 109 18.27 -19.29 13.42
CA ALA A 109 16.85 -19.18 13.69
C ALA A 109 16.06 -18.73 12.45
N LEU A 110 16.59 -17.79 11.67
CA LEU A 110 15.95 -17.33 10.42
C LEU A 110 15.85 -18.44 9.37
N LEU A 111 16.89 -19.27 9.23
CA LEU A 111 16.87 -20.40 8.29
C LEU A 111 15.91 -21.50 8.76
N GLN A 112 15.86 -21.77 10.07
CA GLN A 112 14.94 -22.74 10.65
C GLN A 112 13.47 -22.29 10.51
N GLU A 113 13.16 -21.01 10.74
CA GLU A 113 11.83 -20.45 10.52
C GLU A 113 11.39 -20.65 9.06
N ALA A 114 12.25 -20.30 8.10
CA ALA A 114 11.96 -20.46 6.69
C ALA A 114 11.82 -21.93 6.26
N ALA A 115 12.66 -22.82 6.79
CA ALA A 115 12.55 -24.25 6.53
C ALA A 115 11.22 -24.82 7.02
N SER A 116 10.74 -24.39 8.18
CA SER A 116 9.43 -24.77 8.72
C SER A 116 8.28 -24.26 7.83
N GLN A 117 8.34 -23.00 7.39
CA GLN A 117 7.37 -22.41 6.47
C GLN A 117 7.31 -23.15 5.13
N ILE A 118 8.47 -23.49 4.55
CA ILE A 118 8.53 -24.28 3.30
C ILE A 118 8.01 -25.70 3.54
N ALA A 119 8.38 -26.36 4.64
CA ALA A 119 7.88 -27.70 4.95
C ALA A 119 6.35 -27.74 5.06
N SER A 120 5.73 -26.64 5.51
CA SER A 120 4.26 -26.54 5.59
C SER A 120 3.56 -26.76 4.24
N THR A 121 4.23 -26.47 3.11
CA THR A 121 3.64 -26.61 1.77
C THR A 121 3.46 -28.07 1.34
N ALA A 122 4.08 -29.03 2.04
CA ALA A 122 4.02 -30.45 1.72
C ALA A 122 2.87 -31.21 2.40
N GLY A 123 2.16 -30.61 3.37
CA GLY A 123 1.03 -31.28 4.04
C GLY A 123 0.66 -30.77 5.43
N GLY A 124 1.21 -29.63 5.88
CA GLY A 124 0.87 -29.02 7.17
C GLY A 124 -0.15 -27.89 7.05
N SER A 125 -0.42 -27.20 8.17
CA SER A 125 -1.08 -25.89 8.12
C SER A 125 -0.16 -24.92 7.38
N LEU A 126 -0.63 -24.40 6.25
CA LEU A 126 0.16 -23.53 5.39
C LEU A 126 0.67 -22.32 6.18
N GLN A 127 1.95 -22.01 6.00
CA GLN A 127 2.58 -20.80 6.52
C GLN A 127 3.42 -20.17 5.40
N ILE A 128 2.97 -19.03 4.89
CA ILE A 128 3.70 -18.30 3.86
C ILE A 128 4.63 -17.31 4.54
N SER A 129 5.91 -17.37 4.19
CA SER A 129 6.91 -16.46 4.76
C SER A 129 6.56 -15.00 4.49
N ARG A 130 6.56 -14.16 5.54
CA ARG A 130 6.40 -12.70 5.44
C ARG A 130 7.46 -12.02 4.56
N TYR A 131 8.56 -12.70 4.28
CA TYR A 131 9.66 -12.18 3.46
C TYR A 131 9.65 -12.70 2.03
N SER A 132 8.70 -13.57 1.68
CA SER A 132 8.64 -14.19 0.35
C SER A 132 8.39 -13.22 -0.80
N LEU A 133 7.80 -12.05 -0.51
CA LEU A 133 7.49 -11.00 -1.48
C LEU A 133 7.86 -9.61 -0.92
N GLY A 134 8.37 -8.71 -1.77
CA GLY A 134 8.63 -7.30 -1.40
C GLY A 134 9.93 -7.02 -0.62
N TYR A 135 10.85 -8.00 -0.58
CA TYR A 135 12.13 -7.90 0.14
C TYR A 135 13.37 -8.26 -0.72
N SER A 136 13.30 -8.14 -2.04
CA SER A 136 14.45 -8.44 -2.92
C SER A 136 15.55 -7.36 -2.94
N GLY A 137 15.29 -6.18 -2.36
CA GLY A 137 16.26 -5.11 -2.23
C GLY A 137 15.97 -4.18 -1.05
N SER A 138 16.82 -3.17 -0.89
CA SER A 138 16.67 -2.13 0.14
C SER A 138 15.41 -1.28 -0.05
N ASN A 139 14.96 -1.14 -1.30
CA ASN A 139 13.81 -0.32 -1.70
C ASN A 139 12.73 -1.18 -2.33
N VAL A 140 11.47 -0.75 -2.23
CA VAL A 140 10.35 -1.35 -2.97
C VAL A 140 10.32 -0.77 -4.38
N SER A 141 10.63 -1.56 -5.40
CA SER A 141 10.59 -1.09 -6.80
C SER A 141 9.19 -1.24 -7.43
N SER A 142 8.94 -0.56 -8.55
CA SER A 142 7.66 -0.70 -9.25
C SER A 142 7.42 -2.10 -9.83
N THR A 143 8.49 -2.83 -10.13
CA THR A 143 8.43 -4.24 -10.52
C THR A 143 8.10 -5.13 -9.34
N GLU A 144 8.60 -4.84 -8.13
CA GLU A 144 8.25 -5.59 -6.92
C GLU A 144 6.77 -5.41 -6.54
N ILE A 145 6.22 -4.19 -6.61
CA ILE A 145 4.77 -3.95 -6.42
C ILE A 145 3.96 -4.78 -7.41
N SER A 146 4.40 -4.81 -8.68
CA SER A 146 3.75 -5.62 -9.72
C SER A 146 3.88 -7.11 -9.44
N GLY A 147 5.03 -7.56 -8.95
CA GLY A 147 5.31 -8.94 -8.57
C GLY A 147 4.43 -9.41 -7.41
N ILE A 148 4.23 -8.56 -6.40
CA ILE A 148 3.33 -8.84 -5.26
C ILE A 148 1.91 -9.09 -5.78
N LEU A 149 1.34 -8.16 -6.55
CA LEU A 149 -0.02 -8.29 -7.06
C LEU A 149 -0.15 -9.44 -8.08
N THR A 150 0.88 -9.68 -8.90
CA THR A 150 0.91 -10.81 -9.83
C THR A 150 0.94 -12.15 -9.09
N ALA A 151 1.65 -12.24 -7.96
CA ALA A 151 1.65 -13.44 -7.14
C ALA A 151 0.25 -13.76 -6.62
N LEU A 152 -0.54 -12.72 -6.32
CA LEU A 152 -1.95 -12.80 -5.96
C LEU A 152 -2.90 -12.96 -7.17
N ASN A 153 -2.40 -13.35 -8.33
CA ASN A 153 -3.17 -13.51 -9.58
C ASN A 153 -3.93 -12.24 -10.03
N VAL A 154 -3.42 -11.06 -9.72
CA VAL A 154 -3.96 -9.81 -10.27
C VAL A 154 -3.39 -9.57 -11.67
N GLN A 155 -4.26 -9.27 -12.63
CA GLN A 155 -3.85 -8.84 -13.97
C GLN A 155 -3.51 -7.35 -13.97
N ASP A 156 -2.44 -6.96 -14.67
CA ASP A 156 -2.10 -5.55 -14.93
C ASP A 156 -2.10 -4.68 -13.65
N ALA A 157 -1.25 -5.08 -12.71
CA ALA A 157 -1.17 -4.55 -11.35
C ALA A 157 -1.29 -3.02 -11.24
N TRP A 158 -0.49 -2.28 -12.02
CA TRP A 158 -0.47 -0.82 -11.95
C TRP A 158 -1.72 -0.16 -12.52
N ASN A 159 -2.32 -0.76 -13.56
CA ASN A 159 -3.59 -0.29 -14.07
C ASN A 159 -4.70 -0.50 -13.04
N GLU A 160 -4.72 -1.66 -12.38
CA GLU A 160 -5.70 -1.96 -11.33
C GLU A 160 -5.59 -0.99 -10.13
N ILE A 161 -4.37 -0.71 -9.66
CA ILE A 161 -4.12 0.32 -8.63
C ILE A 161 -4.67 1.68 -9.12
N SER A 162 -4.35 2.08 -10.35
CA SER A 162 -4.76 3.37 -10.91
C SER A 162 -6.28 3.48 -11.09
N VAL A 163 -6.95 2.39 -11.50
CA VAL A 163 -8.41 2.34 -11.66
C VAL A 163 -9.10 2.47 -10.31
N ILE A 164 -8.66 1.73 -9.28
CA ILE A 164 -9.22 1.84 -7.93
C ILE A 164 -9.00 3.24 -7.36
N ALA A 165 -7.76 3.75 -7.43
CA ALA A 165 -7.46 5.08 -6.92
C ALA A 165 -8.37 6.15 -7.56
N ARG A 166 -8.52 6.11 -8.89
CA ARG A 166 -9.37 7.07 -9.62
C ARG A 166 -10.83 7.00 -9.20
N ARG A 167 -11.36 5.80 -8.99
CA ARG A 167 -12.73 5.59 -8.48
C ARG A 167 -12.94 6.20 -7.09
N CYS A 168 -11.87 6.25 -6.29
CA CYS A 168 -11.86 6.91 -4.98
C CYS A 168 -11.66 8.43 -5.04
N GLY A 169 -11.52 9.03 -6.22
CA GLY A 169 -11.16 10.45 -6.36
C GLY A 169 -9.67 10.75 -6.20
N ALA A 170 -8.82 9.73 -6.15
CA ALA A 170 -7.36 9.85 -6.05
C ALA A 170 -6.65 9.54 -7.38
N GLY A 171 -5.84 10.45 -7.88
CA GLY A 171 -5.00 10.21 -9.06
C GLY A 171 -5.76 10.30 -10.40
N SER A 172 -5.47 11.34 -11.16
CA SER A 172 -5.98 11.52 -12.54
C SER A 172 -5.09 10.85 -13.59
N MET A 173 -3.79 10.71 -13.30
CA MET A 173 -2.78 10.14 -14.20
C MET A 173 -2.42 8.69 -13.85
N PRO A 174 -1.85 7.92 -14.79
CA PRO A 174 -1.29 6.60 -14.48
C PRO A 174 -0.28 6.68 -13.33
N LEU A 175 -0.43 5.82 -12.32
CA LEU A 175 0.37 5.93 -11.09
C LEU A 175 1.78 5.30 -11.22
N LYS A 176 2.01 4.45 -12.22
CA LYS A 176 3.33 3.84 -12.41
C LYS A 176 4.42 4.85 -12.79
N PRO A 177 4.24 5.71 -13.83
CA PRO A 177 5.23 6.73 -14.15
C PRO A 177 5.49 7.70 -12.99
N ALA A 178 4.44 8.05 -12.24
CA ALA A 178 4.52 8.85 -11.02
C ALA A 178 5.43 8.20 -9.96
N TYR A 179 5.22 6.91 -9.68
CA TYR A 179 6.07 6.15 -8.77
C TYR A 179 7.53 6.10 -9.25
N ASP A 180 7.75 5.80 -10.53
CA ASP A 180 9.09 5.71 -11.10
C ASP A 180 9.82 7.07 -11.06
N GLN A 181 9.10 8.18 -11.25
CA GLN A 181 9.64 9.53 -11.10
C GLN A 181 10.00 9.84 -9.64
N ALA A 182 9.11 9.51 -8.70
CA ALA A 182 9.38 9.69 -7.28
C ALA A 182 10.58 8.87 -6.80
N MET A 183 10.73 7.65 -7.32
CA MET A 183 11.89 6.80 -7.02
C MET A 183 13.20 7.45 -7.50
N ARG A 184 13.20 8.07 -8.69
CA ARG A 184 14.35 8.86 -9.18
C ARG A 184 14.64 10.05 -8.28
N LEU A 185 13.63 10.87 -7.99
CA LEU A 185 13.78 12.05 -7.12
C LEU A 185 14.33 11.69 -5.74
N ARG A 186 13.84 10.59 -5.15
CA ARG A 186 14.34 10.08 -3.88
C ARG A 186 15.79 9.60 -3.97
N HIS A 187 16.17 8.90 -5.05
CA HIS A 187 17.56 8.50 -5.27
C HIS A 187 18.49 9.72 -5.41
N GLU A 188 18.07 10.75 -6.14
CA GLU A 188 18.81 11.99 -6.26
C GLU A 188 18.93 12.71 -4.91
N ALA A 189 17.82 12.89 -4.20
CA ALA A 189 17.76 13.53 -2.89
C ALA A 189 18.68 12.87 -1.85
N ALA A 190 18.86 11.55 -1.91
CA ALA A 190 19.68 10.80 -0.96
C ALA A 190 21.18 10.81 -1.28
N HIS A 191 21.58 11.00 -2.55
CA HIS A 191 22.97 10.77 -2.99
C HIS A 191 23.62 11.97 -3.66
N LYS A 192 22.86 12.93 -4.18
CA LYS A 192 23.38 14.09 -4.91
C LYS A 192 23.33 15.34 -4.01
N PRO A 193 24.46 15.95 -3.64
CA PRO A 193 24.49 17.17 -2.82
C PRO A 193 23.76 18.37 -3.46
N ASP A 194 23.63 18.37 -4.78
CA ASP A 194 22.98 19.40 -5.58
C ASP A 194 21.51 19.10 -5.93
N ALA A 195 20.96 17.96 -5.49
CA ALA A 195 19.55 17.63 -5.69
C ALA A 195 18.64 18.74 -5.16
N ASN A 196 17.60 19.07 -5.94
CA ASN A 196 16.68 20.15 -5.62
C ASN A 196 15.23 19.71 -5.79
N VAL A 197 14.72 18.94 -4.83
CA VAL A 197 13.30 18.61 -4.74
C VAL A 197 12.51 19.91 -4.55
N GLN A 198 11.56 20.19 -5.45
CA GLN A 198 10.70 21.37 -5.34
C GLN A 198 9.57 21.13 -4.32
N PRO A 199 9.00 22.19 -3.72
CA PRO A 199 7.81 22.07 -2.88
C PRO A 199 6.65 21.36 -3.61
N GLY A 200 6.49 21.64 -4.91
CA GLY A 200 5.49 21.01 -5.77
C GLY A 200 5.71 19.50 -5.91
N ASP A 201 6.95 19.05 -6.11
CA ASP A 201 7.30 17.63 -6.22
C ASP A 201 6.87 16.86 -4.95
N LEU A 202 7.10 17.45 -3.79
CA LEU A 202 6.77 16.84 -2.50
C LEU A 202 5.25 16.73 -2.30
N GLN A 203 4.51 17.80 -2.62
CA GLN A 203 3.04 17.82 -2.53
C GLN A 203 2.39 16.84 -3.50
N GLU A 204 2.88 16.82 -4.73
CA GLU A 204 2.42 15.91 -5.76
C GLU A 204 2.70 14.47 -5.35
N PHE A 205 3.92 14.18 -4.89
CA PHE A 205 4.27 12.83 -4.45
C PHE A 205 3.44 12.38 -3.23
N CYS A 206 3.17 13.24 -2.25
CA CYS A 206 2.29 12.88 -1.12
C CYS A 206 0.90 12.44 -1.61
N SER A 207 0.33 13.17 -2.58
CA SER A 207 -0.97 12.85 -3.16
C SER A 207 -0.94 11.55 -3.97
N GLN A 208 0.13 11.33 -4.75
CA GLN A 208 0.35 10.11 -5.50
C GLN A 208 0.60 8.89 -4.59
N ALA A 209 1.38 9.06 -3.51
CA ALA A 209 1.65 8.01 -2.54
C ALA A 209 0.38 7.54 -1.85
N LEU A 210 -0.51 8.48 -1.48
CA LEU A 210 -1.83 8.14 -0.94
C LEU A 210 -2.67 7.34 -1.94
N ALA A 211 -2.70 7.78 -3.21
CA ALA A 211 -3.40 7.08 -4.28
C ALA A 211 -2.86 5.66 -4.51
N ILE A 212 -1.53 5.50 -4.51
CA ILE A 212 -0.87 4.19 -4.69
C ILE A 212 -1.16 3.29 -3.50
N ALA A 213 -1.01 3.78 -2.27
CA ALA A 213 -1.27 3.01 -1.06
C ALA A 213 -2.72 2.52 -1.00
N LEU A 214 -3.68 3.41 -1.26
CA LEU A 214 -5.10 3.08 -1.31
C LEU A 214 -5.40 2.04 -2.40
N GLY A 215 -4.94 2.28 -3.63
CA GLY A 215 -5.17 1.38 -4.74
C GLY A 215 -4.54 0.00 -4.52
N PHE A 216 -3.30 -0.03 -4.04
CA PHE A 216 -2.59 -1.27 -3.71
C PHE A 216 -3.32 -2.05 -2.62
N ASP A 217 -3.66 -1.42 -1.50
CA ASP A 217 -4.25 -2.10 -0.35
C ASP A 217 -5.63 -2.68 -0.67
N VAL A 218 -6.47 -1.94 -1.40
CA VAL A 218 -7.79 -2.43 -1.85
C VAL A 218 -7.64 -3.61 -2.81
N VAL A 219 -6.79 -3.48 -3.85
CA VAL A 219 -6.59 -4.54 -4.85
C VAL A 219 -6.02 -5.80 -4.19
N ALA A 220 -4.96 -5.65 -3.41
CA ALA A 220 -4.26 -6.75 -2.78
C ALA A 220 -5.15 -7.46 -1.74
N SER A 221 -5.90 -6.70 -0.94
CA SER A 221 -6.79 -7.26 0.08
C SER A 221 -7.98 -8.00 -0.52
N ARG A 222 -8.58 -7.48 -1.60
CA ARG A 222 -9.65 -8.17 -2.32
C ARG A 222 -9.13 -9.46 -2.94
N ALA A 223 -7.97 -9.42 -3.61
CA ALA A 223 -7.35 -10.61 -4.18
C ALA A 223 -7.04 -11.67 -3.11
N ALA A 224 -6.43 -11.25 -1.99
CA ALA A 224 -6.15 -12.13 -0.87
C ALA A 224 -7.41 -12.80 -0.29
N THR A 225 -8.51 -12.04 -0.16
CA THR A 225 -9.79 -12.59 0.29
C THR A 225 -10.38 -13.58 -0.68
N MET A 226 -10.37 -13.29 -1.97
CA MET A 226 -10.85 -14.24 -3.00
C MET A 226 -10.03 -15.55 -2.97
N ILE A 227 -8.71 -15.46 -2.81
CA ILE A 227 -7.83 -16.64 -2.69
C ILE A 227 -8.13 -17.42 -1.40
N ARG A 228 -8.27 -16.73 -0.28
CA ARG A 228 -8.53 -17.36 1.02
C ARG A 228 -9.89 -18.05 1.05
N ASP A 229 -10.90 -17.42 0.47
CA ASP A 229 -12.28 -17.91 0.40
C ASP A 229 -12.46 -18.99 -0.72
N GLY A 230 -11.42 -19.25 -1.54
CA GLY A 230 -11.42 -20.30 -2.55
C GLY A 230 -12.18 -19.97 -3.84
N ASP A 231 -12.30 -18.68 -4.16
CA ASP A 231 -12.98 -18.19 -5.36
C ASP A 231 -12.32 -18.74 -6.63
N GLN A 232 -13.09 -19.43 -7.47
CA GLN A 232 -12.55 -20.10 -8.66
C GLN A 232 -12.02 -19.11 -9.71
N ASP A 233 -12.57 -17.90 -9.80
CA ASP A 233 -12.16 -16.92 -10.80
C ASP A 233 -10.68 -16.54 -10.62
N ILE A 234 -10.25 -16.31 -9.37
CA ILE A 234 -8.86 -15.93 -9.07
C ILE A 234 -7.91 -17.12 -9.01
N LEU A 235 -8.41 -18.33 -8.73
CA LEU A 235 -7.58 -19.53 -8.67
C LEU A 235 -7.25 -20.06 -10.07
N LEU A 236 -8.17 -19.93 -11.03
CA LEU A 236 -7.99 -20.44 -12.40
C LEU A 236 -7.21 -19.50 -13.32
N GLY A 237 -7.15 -18.20 -13.01
CA GLY A 237 -6.48 -17.24 -13.87
C GLY A 237 -6.24 -15.89 -13.23
N LYS A 238 -5.55 -15.03 -14.00
CA LYS A 238 -5.37 -13.63 -13.60
C LYS A 238 -6.66 -12.86 -13.87
N ILE A 239 -7.09 -12.06 -12.90
CA ILE A 239 -8.35 -11.31 -13.00
C ILE A 239 -8.15 -9.81 -12.78
N LYS A 240 -9.13 -9.03 -13.26
CA LYS A 240 -9.27 -7.60 -12.96
C LYS A 240 -10.08 -7.43 -11.68
N ILE A 241 -9.39 -7.22 -10.57
CA ILE A 241 -9.96 -7.03 -9.24
C ILE A 241 -10.90 -5.83 -9.17
N SER A 242 -10.59 -4.78 -9.94
CA SER A 242 -11.39 -3.57 -10.07
C SER A 242 -12.84 -3.89 -10.44
N GLN A 243 -13.09 -4.89 -11.28
CA GLN A 243 -14.45 -5.28 -11.67
C GLN A 243 -15.19 -6.11 -10.62
N LYS A 244 -14.48 -6.63 -9.62
CA LYS A 244 -14.98 -7.50 -8.54
C LYS A 244 -15.00 -6.79 -7.18
N CYS A 245 -14.74 -5.49 -7.17
CA CYS A 245 -14.67 -4.67 -5.97
C CYS A 245 -15.71 -3.54 -6.10
N THR A 246 -16.59 -3.40 -5.10
CA THR A 246 -17.49 -2.25 -4.97
C THR A 246 -17.03 -1.41 -3.80
N ILE A 247 -16.88 -0.10 -4.00
CA ILE A 247 -16.34 0.79 -2.97
C ILE A 247 -17.49 1.49 -2.24
N ARG A 248 -17.35 1.65 -0.93
CA ARG A 248 -18.25 2.45 -0.12
C ARG A 248 -17.56 3.75 0.26
N PHE A 249 -18.31 4.85 0.22
CA PHE A 249 -17.83 6.17 0.53
C PHE A 249 -18.51 6.73 1.77
N LEU A 250 -17.73 7.39 2.61
CA LEU A 250 -18.21 8.30 3.65
C LEU A 250 -17.74 9.70 3.29
N ASP A 251 -18.63 10.50 2.74
CA ASP A 251 -18.33 11.82 2.21
C ASP A 251 -18.62 12.88 3.27
N ALA A 252 -17.65 13.76 3.54
CA ALA A 252 -17.93 15.00 4.23
C ALA A 252 -18.72 15.93 3.31
N GLU A 253 -19.82 16.47 3.81
CA GLU A 253 -20.63 17.50 3.15
C GLU A 253 -20.87 18.67 4.12
N SER A 254 -21.28 19.83 3.59
CA SER A 254 -21.54 21.03 4.41
C SER A 254 -22.57 20.84 5.53
N ARG A 255 -23.43 19.82 5.45
CA ARG A 255 -24.51 19.55 6.41
C ARG A 255 -24.30 18.29 7.25
N GLY A 256 -23.15 17.63 7.14
CA GLY A 256 -22.82 16.40 7.85
C GLY A 256 -22.09 15.39 6.97
N TYR A 257 -22.22 14.12 7.29
CA TYR A 257 -21.53 13.01 6.64
C TYR A 257 -22.53 12.12 5.93
N VAL A 258 -22.23 11.76 4.69
CA VAL A 258 -23.11 11.01 3.80
C VAL A 258 -22.44 9.70 3.40
N GLU A 259 -23.07 8.59 3.76
CA GLU A 259 -22.66 7.26 3.32
C GLU A 259 -23.26 6.99 1.93
N ARG A 260 -22.42 6.62 0.96
CA ARG A 260 -22.84 6.25 -0.39
C ARG A 260 -22.16 4.95 -0.82
N ARG A 261 -22.90 4.11 -1.53
CA ARG A 261 -22.29 2.99 -2.28
C ARG A 261 -21.87 3.53 -3.64
N GLU A 262 -20.76 3.03 -4.17
CA GLU A 262 -20.34 3.36 -5.51
C GLU A 262 -21.44 3.10 -6.55
N HIS A 263 -21.59 4.02 -7.50
CA HIS A 263 -22.66 4.07 -8.50
C HIS A 263 -24.10 4.20 -7.96
N ALA A 264 -24.30 4.32 -6.64
CA ALA A 264 -25.63 4.55 -6.09
C ALA A 264 -26.04 6.02 -6.22
N GLY A 265 -27.21 6.27 -6.82
CA GLY A 265 -27.78 7.62 -6.92
C GLY A 265 -28.38 8.15 -5.60
N ARG A 266 -28.51 7.31 -4.57
CA ARG A 266 -29.09 7.67 -3.27
C ARG A 266 -28.10 7.40 -2.14
N ALA A 267 -28.11 8.28 -1.14
CA ALA A 267 -27.40 8.08 0.11
C ALA A 267 -27.98 6.88 0.87
N VAL A 268 -27.11 6.09 1.49
CA VAL A 268 -27.48 4.99 2.40
C VAL A 268 -27.89 5.59 3.75
N LYS A 269 -27.12 6.56 4.24
CA LYS A 269 -27.35 7.23 5.52
C LYS A 269 -26.76 8.64 5.49
N VAL A 270 -27.42 9.57 6.17
CA VAL A 270 -26.94 10.95 6.40
C VAL A 270 -26.96 11.20 7.89
N THR A 271 -25.83 11.63 8.46
CA THR A 271 -25.70 11.90 9.90
C THR A 271 -24.88 13.16 10.11
N LYS A 272 -25.19 13.97 11.14
CA LYS A 272 -24.39 15.18 11.45
C LYS A 272 -23.12 14.86 12.23
N GLU A 273 -23.14 13.81 13.03
CA GLU A 273 -22.02 13.39 13.87
C GLU A 273 -21.10 12.43 13.10
N GLU A 274 -19.82 12.77 13.06
CA GLU A 274 -18.81 12.01 12.32
C GLU A 274 -18.67 10.57 12.84
N ASP A 275 -18.49 10.41 14.16
CA ASP A 275 -18.25 9.11 14.78
C ASP A 275 -19.42 8.14 14.56
N ALA A 276 -20.65 8.64 14.71
CA ALA A 276 -21.85 7.87 14.45
C ALA A 276 -22.00 7.48 12.97
N ALA A 277 -21.57 8.35 12.05
CA ALA A 277 -21.56 8.06 10.63
C ALA A 277 -20.50 7.01 10.28
N LEU A 278 -19.29 7.14 10.83
CA LEU A 278 -18.19 6.21 10.62
C LEU A 278 -18.52 4.82 11.16
N MET A 279 -19.01 4.72 12.39
CA MET A 279 -19.41 3.41 12.96
C MET A 279 -20.48 2.71 12.12
N ALA A 280 -21.49 3.44 11.65
CA ALA A 280 -22.53 2.88 10.79
C ALA A 280 -21.98 2.44 9.43
N ALA A 281 -21.15 3.28 8.80
CA ALA A 281 -20.54 2.97 7.52
C ALA A 281 -19.59 1.76 7.60
N VAL A 282 -18.81 1.65 8.69
CA VAL A 282 -17.95 0.47 8.95
C VAL A 282 -18.79 -0.78 9.10
N SER A 283 -19.86 -0.75 9.91
CA SER A 283 -20.77 -1.89 10.08
C SER A 283 -21.37 -2.35 8.76
N ASN A 284 -21.84 -1.40 7.94
CA ASN A 284 -22.41 -1.69 6.62
C ASN A 284 -21.35 -2.24 5.64
N ALA A 285 -20.17 -1.64 5.61
CA ALA A 285 -19.02 -2.08 4.81
C ALA A 285 -18.60 -3.50 5.15
N THR A 286 -18.43 -3.82 6.44
CA THR A 286 -18.09 -5.17 6.92
C THR A 286 -19.13 -6.20 6.54
N ARG A 287 -20.42 -5.90 6.70
CA ARG A 287 -21.49 -6.82 6.29
C ARG A 287 -21.49 -7.09 4.78
N ALA A 288 -21.19 -6.06 3.99
CA ALA A 288 -21.16 -6.17 2.53
C ALA A 288 -19.82 -6.70 1.98
N LYS A 289 -18.77 -6.80 2.81
CA LYS A 289 -17.38 -6.98 2.38
C LYS A 289 -17.05 -5.94 1.29
N GLU A 290 -17.07 -4.66 1.63
CA GLU A 290 -16.75 -3.55 0.72
C GLU A 290 -15.76 -2.59 1.37
N PRO A 291 -14.62 -2.25 0.73
CA PRO A 291 -13.72 -1.24 1.27
C PRO A 291 -14.47 0.09 1.49
N LEU A 292 -14.23 0.70 2.65
CA LEU A 292 -14.77 2.00 3.00
C LEU A 292 -13.70 3.06 2.82
N VAL A 293 -14.02 4.12 2.08
CA VAL A 293 -13.13 5.27 1.86
C VAL A 293 -13.81 6.51 2.42
N ARG A 294 -13.17 7.17 3.38
CA ARG A 294 -13.59 8.48 3.88
C ARG A 294 -13.00 9.56 2.98
N ARG A 295 -13.84 10.51 2.56
CA ARG A 295 -13.44 11.62 1.69
C ARG A 295 -13.75 12.96 2.32
N ASP A 296 -12.90 13.93 2.05
CA ASP A 296 -13.09 15.31 2.48
C ASP A 296 -14.15 16.04 1.62
N LEU A 297 -14.35 17.34 1.89
CA LEU A 297 -15.27 18.20 1.13
C LEU A 297 -14.88 18.34 -0.35
N SER A 298 -13.63 18.05 -0.72
CA SER A 298 -13.13 18.06 -2.09
C SER A 298 -13.27 16.70 -2.76
N LEU A 299 -13.92 15.74 -2.09
CA LEU A 299 -14.05 14.34 -2.51
C LEU A 299 -12.69 13.63 -2.68
N LEU A 300 -11.65 14.11 -1.98
CA LEU A 300 -10.36 13.45 -1.95
C LEU A 300 -10.33 12.45 -0.79
N PRO A 301 -9.75 11.25 -0.99
CA PRO A 301 -9.63 10.27 0.08
C PRO A 301 -8.71 10.81 1.17
N VAL A 302 -9.14 10.67 2.42
CA VAL A 302 -8.36 11.03 3.62
C VAL A 302 -8.11 9.85 4.54
N GLN A 303 -8.89 8.78 4.39
CA GLN A 303 -8.75 7.53 5.15
C GLN A 303 -9.44 6.40 4.39
N TRP A 304 -8.98 5.17 4.57
CA TRP A 304 -9.71 3.99 4.12
C TRP A 304 -9.59 2.83 5.10
N LEU A 305 -10.58 1.95 5.03
CA LEU A 305 -10.67 0.72 5.78
C LEU A 305 -10.97 -0.44 4.84
N ILE A 306 -10.15 -1.47 4.92
CA ILE A 306 -10.43 -2.75 4.28
C ILE A 306 -11.31 -3.55 5.23
N THR A 307 -12.52 -3.85 4.79
CA THR A 307 -13.46 -4.68 5.56
C THR A 307 -13.55 -6.10 5.03
N ASP A 308 -12.83 -6.38 3.95
CA ASP A 308 -12.71 -7.70 3.33
C ASP A 308 -11.71 -8.54 4.13
N GLY A 309 -11.98 -8.81 5.41
CA GLY A 309 -11.21 -9.69 6.30
C GLY A 309 -9.71 -9.47 6.49
N ALA A 310 -9.02 -8.60 5.72
CA ALA A 310 -7.56 -8.52 5.56
C ALA A 310 -6.90 -7.20 6.01
#